data_AF-A0A957I0L1-F1
#
_entry.id   AF-A0A957I0L1-F1
#
_cell.length_a   1.000
_cell.length_b   1.000
_cell.length_c   1.000
_cell.angle_alpha   90.00
_cell.angle_beta   90.00
_cell.angle_gamma   90.00
#
_symmetry.space_group_name_H-M   'P 1'
#
loop_
_entity.id
_entity.type
_entity.pdbx_description
1 polymer ?
#
loop_
_entity_poly.entity_id
_entity_poly.type
_entity_poly.pdbx_seq_one_letter_code
_entity_poly.pdbx_strand_id
1 'polypeptide(L)'
;MAKKKRSQQSRQSKDKKEKQEAAIVGGDPWISQRSGLTVIGMLSIGMFIYMVWQLYPTEGWGNALLWGLGFFVGIWVIFGISLAFNLWMRGRRQGGK
;
A
#
# COMPACT_ATOMS: atom_id res chain seq x y z
N MET A 1 -28.06 -13.71 20.58
CA MET A 1 -27.79 -12.80 19.43
C MET A 1 -26.95 -11.55 19.81
N ALA A 2 -25.99 -11.64 20.74
CA ALA A 2 -25.25 -10.46 21.24
C ALA A 2 -23.81 -10.28 20.69
N LYS A 3 -23.25 -11.28 19.98
CA LYS A 3 -21.87 -11.21 19.45
C LYS A 3 -21.72 -10.31 18.21
N LYS A 4 -22.81 -10.04 17.47
CA LYS A 4 -22.76 -9.28 16.20
C LYS A 4 -22.66 -7.76 16.40
N LYS A 5 -23.06 -7.22 17.56
CA LYS A 5 -22.97 -5.78 17.87
C LYS A 5 -21.56 -5.31 18.27
N ARG A 6 -20.74 -6.16 18.91
CA ARG A 6 -19.36 -5.79 19.31
C ARG A 6 -18.41 -5.60 18.12
N SER A 7 -18.59 -6.33 17.02
CA SER A 7 -17.73 -6.22 15.84
C SER A 7 -18.01 -4.99 14.97
N GLN A 8 -19.19 -4.37 15.09
CA GLN A 8 -19.50 -3.13 14.38
C GLN A 8 -18.95 -1.91 15.13
N GLN A 9 -18.98 -1.94 16.46
CA GLN A 9 -18.43 -0.86 17.29
C GLN A 9 -16.90 -0.76 17.20
N SER A 10 -16.18 -1.89 17.05
CA SER A 10 -14.72 -1.87 16.86
C SER A 10 -14.29 -1.31 15.49
N ARG A 11 -15.06 -1.55 14.43
CA ARG A 11 -14.82 -0.99 13.09
C ARG A 11 -15.06 0.53 13.05
N GLN A 12 -16.15 0.98 13.65
CA GLN A 12 -16.49 2.41 13.73
C GLN A 12 -15.49 3.22 14.59
N SER A 13 -14.90 2.59 15.62
CA SER A 13 -13.85 3.19 16.44
C SER A 13 -12.52 3.34 15.69
N LYS A 14 -12.23 2.42 14.77
CA LYS A 14 -11.00 2.42 13.96
C LYS A 14 -11.05 3.51 12.88
N ASP A 15 -12.19 3.65 12.21
CA ASP A 15 -12.46 4.72 11.24
C ASP A 15 -12.35 6.12 11.85
N LYS A 16 -12.86 6.33 13.08
CA LYS A 16 -12.74 7.62 13.78
C LYS A 16 -11.31 7.98 14.17
N LYS A 17 -10.50 6.99 14.59
CA LYS A 17 -9.08 7.20 14.91
C LYS A 17 -8.26 7.54 13.67
N GLU A 18 -8.54 6.88 12.55
CA GLU A 18 -7.85 7.13 11.28
C GLU A 18 -8.16 8.54 10.72
N LYS A 19 -9.41 9.01 10.86
CA LYS A 19 -9.79 10.39 10.54
C LYS A 19 -9.15 11.45 11.43
N GLN A 20 -8.99 11.18 12.73
CA GLN A 20 -8.35 12.11 13.66
C GLN A 20 -6.83 12.16 13.51
N GLU A 21 -6.17 11.04 13.20
CA GLU A 21 -4.74 11.01 12.92
C GLU A 21 -4.38 11.71 11.60
N ALA A 22 -5.26 11.64 10.60
CA ALA A 22 -5.13 12.36 9.33
C ALA A 22 -5.18 13.88 9.49
N ALA A 23 -5.96 14.39 10.45
CA ALA A 23 -6.05 15.81 10.75
C ALA A 23 -4.76 16.40 11.38
N ILE A 24 -3.90 15.56 11.98
CA ILE A 24 -2.69 15.99 12.70
C ILE A 24 -1.49 16.22 11.75
N VAL A 25 -1.54 15.72 10.50
CA VAL A 25 -0.45 15.84 9.51
C VAL A 25 -0.64 17.00 8.52
N GLY A 26 -1.68 17.84 8.72
CA GLY A 26 -1.79 19.12 8.00
C GLY A 26 -2.56 19.07 6.68
N GLY A 27 -3.59 18.23 6.58
CA GLY A 27 -4.55 18.27 5.47
C GLY A 27 -5.26 16.92 5.30
N ASP A 28 -6.50 16.96 4.84
CA ASP A 28 -7.20 15.74 4.45
C ASP A 28 -6.35 14.95 3.45
N PRO A 29 -6.17 13.63 3.63
CA PRO A 29 -5.37 12.82 2.73
C PRO A 29 -6.00 12.85 1.34
N TRP A 30 -5.28 13.43 0.38
CA TRP A 30 -5.69 13.54 -1.02
C TRP A 30 -5.99 12.17 -1.66
N ILE A 31 -5.43 11.09 -1.09
CA ILE A 31 -5.70 9.73 -1.51
C ILE A 31 -5.97 8.81 -0.32
N SER A 32 -7.07 8.05 -0.40
CA SER A 32 -7.37 6.98 0.56
C SER A 32 -6.33 5.87 0.45
N GLN A 33 -5.94 5.26 1.57
CA GLN A 33 -5.01 4.13 1.58
C GLN A 33 -5.45 2.98 0.64
N ARG A 34 -6.76 2.73 0.56
CA ARG A 34 -7.32 1.69 -0.33
C ARG A 34 -7.12 2.04 -1.80
N SER A 35 -7.36 3.30 -2.16
CA SER A 35 -7.12 3.78 -3.53
C SER A 35 -5.65 3.73 -3.88
N GLY A 36 -4.76 4.09 -2.96
CA GLY A 36 -3.31 3.98 -3.14
C GLY A 36 -2.85 2.55 -3.43
N LEU A 37 -3.38 1.56 -2.70
CA LEU A 37 -3.10 0.14 -2.93
C LEU A 37 -3.60 -0.35 -4.29
N THR A 38 -4.77 0.09 -4.74
CA THR A 38 -5.28 -0.27 -6.08
C THR A 38 -4.43 0.34 -7.19
N VAL A 39 -4.07 1.63 -7.05
CA VAL A 39 -3.28 2.36 -8.04
C VAL A 39 -1.88 1.78 -8.17
N ILE A 40 -1.19 1.50 -7.06
CA ILE A 40 0.15 0.90 -7.10
C ILE A 40 0.11 -0.52 -7.70
N GLY A 41 -0.94 -1.29 -7.41
CA GLY A 41 -1.13 -2.63 -7.98
C GLY A 41 -1.30 -2.58 -9.49
N MET A 42 -2.18 -1.71 -10.00
CA MET A 42 -2.38 -1.51 -11.44
C MET A 42 -1.12 -1.00 -12.13
N LEU A 43 -0.44 -0.01 -11.55
CA LEU A 43 0.82 0.52 -12.09
C LEU A 43 1.92 -0.54 -12.14
N SER A 44 2.05 -1.35 -11.08
CA SER A 44 3.07 -2.40 -11.01
C SER A 44 2.86 -3.46 -12.09
N ILE A 45 1.61 -3.89 -12.32
CA ILE A 45 1.27 -4.85 -13.39
C ILE A 45 1.47 -4.22 -14.76
N GLY A 46 1.00 -2.98 -14.97
CA GLY A 46 1.18 -2.27 -16.23
C GLY A 46 2.66 -2.11 -16.60
N MET A 47 3.48 -1.72 -15.63
CA MET A 47 4.93 -1.57 -15.83
C MET A 47 5.62 -2.92 -16.02
N PHE A 48 5.19 -3.98 -15.33
CA PHE A 48 5.69 -5.33 -15.56
C PHE A 48 5.48 -5.76 -17.02
N ILE A 49 4.26 -5.62 -17.54
CA ILE A 49 3.93 -5.99 -18.92
C ILE A 49 4.72 -5.12 -19.91
N TYR A 50 4.78 -3.82 -19.65
CA TYR A 50 5.55 -2.89 -20.48
C TYR A 50 7.04 -3.26 -20.54
N MET A 51 7.64 -3.58 -19.38
CA MET A 51 9.05 -3.96 -19.29
C MET A 51 9.32 -5.27 -20.04
N VAL A 52 8.46 -6.28 -19.88
CA VAL A 52 8.58 -7.55 -20.63
C VAL A 52 8.47 -7.32 -22.13
N TRP A 53 7.57 -6.45 -22.58
CA TRP A 53 7.46 -6.10 -24.00
C TRP A 53 8.74 -5.44 -24.51
N GLN A 54 9.30 -4.48 -23.77
CA GLN A 54 10.52 -3.77 -24.17
C GLN A 54 11.77 -4.67 -24.20
N LEU A 55 11.89 -5.61 -23.25
CA LEU A 55 13.08 -6.48 -23.10
C LEU A 55 12.99 -7.75 -23.94
N TYR A 56 11.79 -8.17 -24.35
CA TYR A 56 11.59 -9.35 -25.20
C TYR A 56 12.48 -9.37 -26.45
N PRO A 57 12.57 -8.29 -27.28
CA PRO A 57 13.37 -8.31 -28.50
C PRO A 57 14.88 -8.30 -28.27
N THR A 58 15.36 -7.87 -27.10
CA THR A 58 16.80 -7.66 -26.84
C THR A 58 17.44 -8.75 -25.98
N GLU A 59 16.75 -9.27 -24.97
CA GLU A 59 17.36 -10.17 -23.95
C GLU A 59 16.73 -11.56 -23.90
N GLY A 60 15.63 -11.79 -24.64
CA GLY A 60 14.90 -13.05 -24.68
C GLY A 60 13.91 -13.24 -23.53
N TRP A 61 13.00 -14.22 -23.68
CA TRP A 61 11.86 -14.44 -22.78
C TRP A 61 12.23 -14.60 -21.30
N GLY A 62 13.29 -15.37 -21.00
CA GLY A 62 13.68 -15.68 -19.62
C GLY A 62 14.18 -14.45 -18.87
N ASN A 63 15.07 -13.68 -19.49
CA ASN A 63 15.64 -12.48 -18.89
C ASN A 63 14.59 -11.37 -18.76
N ALA A 64 13.76 -11.17 -19.79
CA ALA A 64 12.69 -10.19 -19.75
C ALA A 64 11.71 -10.45 -18.58
N LEU A 65 11.36 -11.71 -18.34
CA LEU A 65 10.47 -12.09 -17.25
C LEU A 65 11.13 -11.94 -15.87
N LEU A 66 12.42 -12.31 -15.74
CA LEU A 66 13.18 -12.13 -14.50
C LEU A 66 13.31 -10.66 -14.12
N TRP A 67 13.64 -9.80 -15.09
CA TRP A 67 13.73 -8.35 -14.88
C TRP A 67 12.38 -7.73 -14.57
N GLY A 68 11.32 -8.12 -15.30
CA GLY A 68 9.96 -7.70 -15.00
C GLY A 68 9.56 -8.08 -13.57
N LEU A 69 9.80 -9.33 -13.17
CA LEU A 69 9.46 -9.82 -11.83
C LEU A 69 10.29 -9.11 -10.75
N GLY A 70 11.58 -8.91 -11.00
CA GLY A 70 12.47 -8.14 -10.13
C GLY A 70 11.98 -6.71 -9.92
N PHE A 71 11.53 -6.05 -10.98
CA PHE A 71 10.95 -4.70 -10.91
C PHE A 71 9.63 -4.68 -10.12
N PHE A 72 8.74 -5.64 -10.39
CA PHE A 72 7.48 -5.79 -9.65
C PHE A 72 7.73 -5.97 -8.14
N VAL A 73 8.63 -6.89 -7.77
CA VAL A 73 9.01 -7.12 -6.38
C VAL A 73 9.66 -5.87 -5.78
N GLY A 74 10.54 -5.20 -6.51
CA GLY A 74 11.21 -3.97 -6.07
C GLY A 74 10.22 -2.85 -5.69
N ILE A 75 9.19 -2.60 -6.51
CA ILE A 75 8.14 -1.63 -6.18
C ILE A 75 7.45 -2.02 -4.87
N TRP A 76 7.05 -3.27 -4.73
CA TRP A 76 6.35 -3.75 -3.53
C TRP A 76 7.22 -3.68 -2.27
N VAL A 77 8.52 -3.93 -2.38
CA VAL A 77 9.46 -3.78 -1.27
C VAL A 77 9.52 -2.32 -0.81
N ILE A 78 9.75 -1.38 -1.73
CA ILE A 78 9.86 0.05 -1.39
C ILE A 78 8.53 0.56 -0.82
N PHE A 79 7.42 0.22 -1.46
CA PHE A 79 6.08 0.58 -1.00
C PHE A 79 5.76 -0.04 0.37
N GLY A 80 6.12 -1.31 0.57
CA GLY A 80 5.96 -2.02 1.83
C GLY A 80 6.77 -1.40 2.97
N ILE A 81 8.02 -1.01 2.73
CA ILE A 81 8.85 -0.28 3.69
C ILE A 81 8.20 1.06 4.04
N SER A 82 7.71 1.81 3.05
CA SER A 82 7.02 3.09 3.28
C SER A 82 5.76 2.91 4.14
N LEU A 83 4.95 1.88 3.86
CA LEU A 83 3.79 1.54 4.68
C LEU A 83 4.16 1.10 6.09
N ALA A 84 5.16 0.23 6.24
CA ALA A 84 5.65 -0.25 7.53
C ALA A 84 6.19 0.90 8.38
N PHE A 85 6.92 1.83 7.76
CA PHE A 85 7.43 3.03 8.39
C PHE A 85 6.29 3.96 8.85
N ASN A 86 5.30 4.20 7.98
CA ASN A 86 4.12 4.99 8.31
C ASN A 86 3.34 4.38 9.48
N LEU A 87 3.14 3.04 9.47
CA LEU A 87 2.51 2.31 10.56
C LEU A 87 3.32 2.36 11.85
N TRP A 88 4.65 2.24 11.78
CA TRP A 88 5.54 2.31 12.93
C TRP A 88 5.51 3.69 13.60
N MET A 89 5.49 4.77 12.81
CA MET A 89 5.33 6.12 13.32
C MET A 89 3.97 6.36 13.99
N ARG A 90 2.88 5.86 13.38
CA ARG A 90 1.54 5.93 13.98
C ARG A 90 1.46 5.14 15.30
N GLY A 91 2.10 3.97 15.36
CA GLY A 91 2.17 3.15 16.58
C GLY A 91 2.85 3.84 17.76
N ARG A 92 3.91 4.63 17.51
CA ARG A 92 4.60 5.38 18.58
C ARG A 92 3.84 6.62 19.08
N ARG A 93 2.93 7.18 18.26
CA ARG A 93 2.15 8.39 18.62
C ARG A 93 0.99 8.11 19.59
N GLN A 94 0.53 6.85 19.71
CA GLN A 94 -0.54 6.45 20.64
C GLN A 94 -0.03 5.97 22.02
N GLY A 95 1.30 5.92 22.22
CA GLY A 95 1.93 5.52 23.49
C GLY A 95 2.28 6.67 24.44
N GLY A 96 2.03 7.92 24.06
CA GLY A 96 2.21 9.08 24.93
C GLY A 96 0.99 9.27 25.83
N LYS A 97 0.96 8.56 26.95
CA LYS A 97 0.26 9.00 28.15
C LYS A 97 1.20 9.85 28.99
#